data_AF-A0A942DHB8-F1
#
_entry.id   AF-A0A942DHB8-F1
#
_cell.length_a   1.000
_cell.length_b   1.000
_cell.length_c   1.000
_cell.angle_alpha   90.00
_cell.angle_beta   90.00
_cell.angle_gamma   90.00
#
_symmetry.space_group_name_H-M   'P 1'
#
loop_
_entity.id
_entity.type
_entity.pdbx_description
1 polymer ?
#
loop_
_entity_poly.entity_id
_entity_poly.type
_entity_poly.pdbx_seq_one_letter_code
_entity_poly.pdbx_strand_id
1 'polypeptide(L)'
;MRRLQSEELREFSGALIAEMLAFKQPVALATYAQRWLKLFPEAEDAPDVAGELLRAYPSADSINTAVYYLTAVSNYDNLYTIFRACLDITFNEKLHGTIERLIERQPEADVWGRVLFKPDMSANAHIEKLVLRWLRLNKKNPGLDVSLVALFTSSPSVLDAILEWIDTAGRSKHIDFALDHLYRSASRIDKTLMSKIAAAARRALKGIHCNESIASIYATIVRASGEQNDIQAAKAWYQTHRGAERAWPILAAILQVNERNQREADEFAVMEAKALLRNLPLGSIPALVGALVKAHPDAESVATAKITYKQTKLMWILEVLVDVAFDAEVKRFALGALEGLNGADYAHRLLSSLLRVDPQNADVVEFANMWIEKNPLHKSVSEIKLLLAA
;
A
#
# COMPACT_ATOMS: atom_id res chain seq x y z
N MET A 1 -7.26 -32.61 -36.68
CA MET A 1 -8.02 -31.38 -36.99
C MET A 1 -9.19 -31.13 -36.04
N ARG A 2 -10.20 -32.01 -35.87
CA ARG A 2 -11.33 -31.75 -34.93
C ARG A 2 -10.96 -31.62 -33.44
N ARG A 3 -9.93 -32.33 -32.95
CA ARG A 3 -9.43 -32.20 -31.56
C ARG A 3 -8.67 -30.89 -31.30
N LEU A 4 -7.89 -30.43 -32.28
CA LEU A 4 -7.14 -29.16 -32.21
C LEU A 4 -8.10 -27.96 -32.16
N GLN A 5 -9.18 -27.98 -32.95
CA GLN A 5 -10.22 -26.95 -32.88
C GLN A 5 -10.99 -26.95 -31.55
N SER A 6 -11.10 -28.09 -30.85
CA SER A 6 -11.78 -28.15 -29.54
C SER A 6 -10.91 -27.70 -28.38
N GLU A 7 -9.58 -27.82 -28.48
CA GLU A 7 -8.64 -27.31 -27.46
C GLU A 7 -8.45 -25.80 -27.59
N GLU A 8 -8.32 -25.26 -28.81
CA GLU A 8 -8.26 -23.81 -29.03
C GLU A 8 -9.57 -23.09 -28.64
N LEU A 9 -10.74 -23.68 -28.95
CA LEU A 9 -12.03 -23.14 -28.48
C LEU A 9 -12.21 -23.26 -26.96
N ARG A 10 -11.52 -24.19 -26.30
CA ARG A 10 -11.60 -24.42 -24.85
C ARG A 10 -10.85 -23.33 -24.07
N GLU A 11 -9.60 -23.02 -24.46
CA GLU A 11 -8.78 -22.00 -23.78
C GLU A 11 -9.27 -20.58 -24.08
N PHE A 12 -9.51 -20.22 -25.36
CA PHE A 12 -9.96 -18.86 -25.70
C PHE A 12 -11.32 -18.48 -25.10
N SER A 13 -12.16 -19.46 -24.76
CA SER A 13 -13.45 -19.20 -24.14
C SER A 13 -13.35 -18.96 -22.62
N GLY A 14 -12.42 -19.59 -21.92
CA GLY A 14 -12.31 -19.52 -20.46
C GLY A 14 -11.93 -18.12 -19.97
N ALA A 15 -10.77 -17.64 -20.41
CA ALA A 15 -10.29 -16.28 -20.12
C ALA A 15 -11.33 -15.20 -20.49
N LEU A 16 -11.97 -15.31 -21.67
CA LEU A 16 -13.01 -14.36 -22.09
C LEU A 16 -14.23 -14.39 -21.17
N ILE A 17 -14.69 -15.56 -20.72
CA ILE A 17 -15.80 -15.67 -19.77
C ILE A 17 -15.44 -14.98 -18.45
N ALA A 18 -14.24 -15.25 -17.91
CA ALA A 18 -13.77 -14.63 -16.67
C ALA A 18 -13.70 -13.11 -16.80
N GLU A 19 -13.12 -12.60 -17.89
CA GLU A 19 -13.05 -11.17 -18.18
C GLU A 19 -14.45 -10.56 -18.28
N MET A 20 -15.36 -11.19 -19.03
CA MET A 20 -16.72 -10.69 -19.17
C MET A 20 -17.45 -10.65 -17.82
N LEU A 21 -17.28 -11.66 -16.96
CA LEU A 21 -17.88 -11.69 -15.61
C LEU A 21 -17.33 -10.57 -14.71
N ALA A 22 -16.06 -10.21 -14.87
CA ALA A 22 -15.43 -9.13 -14.10
C ALA A 22 -15.97 -7.73 -14.49
N PHE A 23 -16.33 -7.50 -15.75
CA PHE A 23 -16.78 -6.19 -16.25
C PHE A 23 -18.30 -6.02 -16.39
N LYS A 24 -19.04 -7.08 -16.74
CA LYS A 24 -20.48 -7.03 -17.02
C LYS A 24 -21.21 -8.25 -16.48
N GLN A 25 -22.30 -8.03 -15.75
CA GLN A 25 -23.04 -9.09 -15.06
C GLN A 25 -24.44 -9.36 -15.65
N PRO A 26 -24.60 -9.77 -16.93
CA PRO A 26 -25.87 -10.32 -17.38
C PRO A 26 -26.06 -11.75 -16.85
N VAL A 27 -27.22 -12.05 -16.26
CA VAL A 27 -27.57 -13.38 -15.69
C VAL A 27 -27.35 -14.54 -16.68
N ALA A 28 -27.52 -14.29 -17.99
CA ALA A 28 -27.26 -15.27 -19.04
C ALA A 28 -25.79 -15.75 -19.07
N LEU A 29 -24.84 -14.87 -18.75
CA LEU A 29 -23.41 -15.19 -18.69
C LEU A 29 -23.11 -16.13 -17.52
N ALA A 30 -23.77 -15.96 -16.37
CA ALA A 30 -23.62 -16.87 -15.23
C ALA A 30 -24.02 -18.31 -15.61
N THR A 31 -25.15 -18.46 -16.32
CA THR A 31 -25.62 -19.77 -16.79
C THR A 31 -24.65 -20.38 -17.79
N TYR A 32 -24.10 -19.56 -18.70
CA TYR A 32 -23.09 -20.01 -19.66
C TYR A 32 -21.80 -20.46 -18.97
N ALA A 33 -21.28 -19.67 -18.03
CA ALA A 33 -20.10 -19.99 -17.25
C ALA A 33 -20.25 -21.31 -16.47
N GLN A 34 -21.40 -21.52 -15.82
CA GLN A 34 -21.70 -22.79 -15.14
C GLN A 34 -21.70 -23.99 -16.07
N ARG A 35 -22.28 -23.86 -17.28
CA ARG A 35 -22.26 -24.93 -18.28
C ARG A 35 -20.84 -25.19 -18.78
N TRP A 36 -20.09 -24.12 -19.02
CA TRP A 36 -18.70 -24.21 -19.45
C TRP A 36 -17.83 -24.93 -18.42
N LEU A 37 -17.94 -24.57 -17.12
CA LEU A 37 -17.21 -25.23 -16.02
C LEU A 37 -17.54 -26.72 -15.90
N LYS A 38 -18.77 -27.13 -16.21
CA LYS A 38 -19.17 -28.55 -16.24
C LYS A 38 -18.57 -29.30 -17.42
N LEU A 39 -18.42 -28.65 -18.56
CA LEU A 39 -17.84 -29.25 -19.77
C LEU A 39 -16.32 -29.29 -19.73
N PHE A 40 -15.69 -28.31 -19.08
CA PHE A 40 -14.24 -28.12 -19.06
C PHE A 40 -13.68 -27.93 -17.64
N PRO A 41 -13.93 -28.87 -16.70
CA PRO A 41 -13.54 -28.70 -15.30
C PRO A 41 -12.03 -28.73 -15.05
N GLU A 42 -11.24 -29.15 -16.04
CA GLU A 42 -9.78 -29.22 -15.97
C GLU A 42 -9.10 -28.17 -16.87
N ALA A 43 -9.86 -27.23 -17.44
CA ALA A 43 -9.24 -26.14 -18.20
C ALA A 43 -8.39 -25.26 -17.28
N GLU A 44 -7.29 -24.71 -17.81
CA GLU A 44 -6.38 -23.86 -17.03
C GLU A 44 -7.10 -22.66 -16.42
N ASP A 45 -7.99 -22.01 -17.19
CA ASP A 45 -8.79 -20.85 -16.74
C ASP A 45 -9.98 -21.22 -15.85
N ALA A 46 -10.25 -22.50 -15.61
CA ALA A 46 -11.45 -22.92 -14.90
C ALA A 46 -11.55 -22.37 -13.46
N PRO A 47 -10.45 -22.29 -12.68
CA PRO A 47 -10.46 -21.61 -11.41
C PRO A 47 -10.81 -20.12 -11.51
N ASP A 48 -10.30 -19.42 -12.52
CA ASP A 48 -10.59 -17.99 -12.71
C ASP A 48 -12.06 -17.75 -13.04
N VAL A 49 -12.61 -18.55 -13.96
CA VAL A 49 -14.05 -18.51 -14.27
C VAL A 49 -14.90 -18.82 -13.04
N ALA A 50 -14.50 -19.80 -12.21
CA ALA A 50 -15.21 -20.14 -10.99
C ALA A 50 -15.14 -19.01 -9.94
N GLY A 51 -13.99 -18.35 -9.81
CA GLY A 51 -13.80 -17.23 -8.90
C GLY A 51 -14.61 -16.00 -9.31
N GLU A 52 -14.57 -15.61 -10.59
CA GLU A 52 -15.36 -14.49 -11.10
C GLU A 52 -16.87 -14.79 -11.05
N LEU A 53 -17.28 -16.03 -11.31
CA LEU A 53 -18.67 -16.46 -11.15
C LEU A 53 -19.13 -16.36 -9.69
N LEU A 54 -18.30 -16.80 -8.73
CA LEU A 54 -18.60 -16.69 -7.31
C LEU A 54 -18.75 -15.23 -6.88
N ARG A 55 -17.84 -14.36 -7.34
CA ARG A 55 -17.87 -12.93 -7.01
C ARG A 55 -19.11 -12.24 -7.56
N ALA A 56 -19.43 -12.48 -8.83
CA ALA A 56 -20.57 -11.84 -9.50
C ALA A 56 -21.92 -12.42 -9.07
N TYR A 57 -21.98 -13.73 -8.79
CA TYR A 57 -23.22 -14.46 -8.50
C TYR A 57 -23.04 -15.47 -7.36
N PRO A 58 -22.92 -15.02 -6.10
CA PRO A 58 -22.82 -15.91 -4.96
C PRO A 58 -24.12 -16.69 -4.78
N SER A 59 -24.07 -17.99 -5.06
CA SER A 59 -25.19 -18.94 -4.96
C SER A 59 -24.67 -20.28 -4.45
N ALA A 60 -25.56 -21.17 -4.03
CA ALA A 60 -25.16 -22.51 -3.58
C ALA A 60 -24.30 -23.25 -4.63
N ASP A 61 -24.64 -23.10 -5.92
CA ASP A 61 -23.91 -23.74 -7.02
C ASP A 61 -22.52 -23.14 -7.24
N SER A 62 -22.39 -21.81 -7.24
CA SER A 62 -21.07 -21.17 -7.39
C SER A 62 -20.18 -21.40 -6.16
N ILE A 63 -20.76 -21.43 -4.95
CA ILE A 63 -20.05 -21.82 -3.72
C ILE A 63 -19.54 -23.26 -3.81
N ASN A 64 -20.39 -24.21 -4.24
CA ASN A 64 -19.98 -25.61 -4.38
C ASN A 64 -18.91 -25.79 -5.45
N THR A 65 -19.00 -25.04 -6.54
CA THR A 65 -18.01 -25.05 -7.62
C THR A 65 -16.67 -24.50 -7.13
N ALA A 66 -16.67 -23.39 -6.39
CA ALA A 66 -15.45 -22.86 -5.78
C ALA A 66 -14.82 -23.86 -4.79
N VAL A 67 -15.63 -24.48 -3.91
CA VAL A 67 -15.14 -25.51 -2.99
C VAL A 67 -14.53 -26.70 -3.74
N TYR A 68 -15.13 -27.14 -4.84
CA TYR A 68 -14.57 -28.20 -5.68
C TYR A 68 -13.13 -27.85 -6.10
N TYR A 69 -12.92 -26.68 -6.73
CA TYR A 69 -11.58 -26.28 -7.15
C TYR A 69 -10.60 -26.08 -5.99
N LEU A 70 -11.04 -25.46 -4.90
CA LEU A 70 -10.23 -25.29 -3.68
C LEU A 70 -9.73 -26.62 -3.10
N THR A 71 -10.48 -27.71 -3.29
CA THR A 71 -10.11 -29.04 -2.80
C THR A 71 -9.37 -29.90 -3.82
N ALA A 72 -9.65 -29.69 -5.11
CA ALA A 72 -9.11 -30.51 -6.20
C ALA A 72 -7.75 -30.02 -6.72
N VAL A 73 -7.50 -28.71 -6.69
CA VAL A 73 -6.29 -28.11 -7.26
C VAL A 73 -5.19 -28.04 -6.20
N SER A 74 -4.02 -28.61 -6.49
CA SER A 74 -2.87 -28.61 -5.58
C SER A 74 -1.97 -27.38 -5.72
N ASN A 75 -1.97 -26.71 -6.89
CA ASN A 75 -1.23 -25.48 -7.08
C ASN A 75 -2.08 -24.29 -6.64
N TYR A 76 -1.78 -23.71 -5.47
CA TYR A 76 -2.59 -22.64 -4.91
C TYR A 76 -2.47 -21.31 -5.67
N ASP A 77 -1.43 -21.12 -6.48
CA ASP A 77 -1.31 -19.89 -7.29
C ASP A 77 -2.45 -19.81 -8.32
N ASN A 78 -2.87 -20.95 -8.87
CA ASN A 78 -4.01 -21.04 -9.79
C ASN A 78 -5.36 -20.81 -9.09
N LEU A 79 -5.39 -20.76 -7.76
CA LEU A 79 -6.61 -20.54 -6.98
C LEU A 79 -6.78 -19.08 -6.54
N TYR A 80 -5.87 -18.18 -6.95
CA TYR A 80 -5.85 -16.78 -6.52
C TYR A 80 -7.22 -16.10 -6.67
N THR A 81 -7.85 -16.20 -7.84
CA THR A 81 -9.13 -15.55 -8.13
C THR A 81 -10.26 -16.10 -7.26
N ILE A 82 -10.30 -17.42 -7.01
CA ILE A 82 -11.27 -18.04 -6.11
C ILE A 82 -11.05 -17.55 -4.69
N PHE A 83 -9.80 -17.53 -4.20
CA PHE A 83 -9.53 -17.05 -2.86
C PHE A 83 -9.98 -15.61 -2.67
N ARG A 84 -9.68 -14.73 -3.65
CA ARG A 84 -10.13 -13.33 -3.63
C ARG A 84 -11.66 -13.24 -3.58
N ALA A 85 -12.35 -13.98 -4.44
CA ALA A 85 -13.81 -14.02 -4.47
C ALA A 85 -14.40 -14.46 -3.12
N CYS A 86 -13.85 -15.49 -2.49
CA CYS A 86 -14.29 -15.95 -1.16
C CYS A 86 -14.18 -14.87 -0.08
N LEU A 87 -13.17 -14.01 -0.16
CA LEU A 87 -12.96 -12.91 0.79
C LEU A 87 -13.78 -11.65 0.45
N ASP A 88 -14.27 -11.53 -0.79
CA ASP A 88 -15.05 -10.40 -1.28
C ASP A 88 -16.56 -10.53 -1.03
N ILE A 89 -17.08 -11.76 -0.99
CA ILE A 89 -18.51 -12.01 -0.76
C ILE A 89 -18.90 -11.94 0.71
N THR A 90 -20.21 -11.86 0.99
CA THR A 90 -20.74 -12.03 2.36
C THR A 90 -20.25 -13.35 2.95
N PHE A 91 -19.88 -13.32 4.24
CA PHE A 91 -19.31 -14.47 4.95
C PHE A 91 -20.09 -15.77 4.67
N ASN A 92 -19.34 -16.78 4.24
CA ASN A 92 -19.84 -18.13 4.03
C ASN A 92 -18.97 -19.13 4.80
N GLU A 93 -19.56 -19.81 5.78
CA GLU A 93 -18.86 -20.74 6.68
C GLU A 93 -18.13 -21.85 5.93
N LYS A 94 -18.74 -22.40 4.87
CA LYS A 94 -18.16 -23.50 4.08
C LYS A 94 -16.90 -23.07 3.35
N LEU A 95 -16.91 -21.90 2.72
CA LEU A 95 -15.75 -21.36 2.01
C LEU A 95 -14.64 -20.96 2.99
N HIS A 96 -14.99 -20.25 4.06
CA HIS A 96 -14.02 -19.86 5.09
C HIS A 96 -13.35 -21.06 5.75
N GLY A 97 -14.12 -22.07 6.18
CA GLY A 97 -13.55 -23.30 6.76
C GLY A 97 -12.71 -24.10 5.76
N THR A 98 -12.97 -23.96 4.46
CA THR A 98 -12.12 -24.56 3.42
C THR A 98 -10.79 -23.81 3.29
N ILE A 99 -10.82 -22.48 3.23
CA ILE A 99 -9.59 -21.66 3.20
C ILE A 99 -8.75 -21.89 4.46
N GLU A 100 -9.36 -21.91 5.64
CA GLU A 100 -8.66 -22.15 6.91
C GLU A 100 -7.89 -23.48 6.87
N ARG A 101 -8.52 -24.56 6.38
CA ARG A 101 -7.84 -25.86 6.21
C ARG A 101 -6.72 -25.84 5.18
N LEU A 102 -6.86 -25.08 4.09
CA LEU A 102 -5.80 -24.95 3.07
C LEU A 102 -4.58 -24.20 3.61
N ILE A 103 -4.81 -23.16 4.41
CA ILE A 103 -3.74 -22.45 5.14
C ILE A 103 -3.04 -23.42 6.09
N GLU A 104 -3.77 -24.25 6.83
CA GLU A 104 -3.17 -25.23 7.74
C GLU A 104 -2.37 -26.32 7.03
N ARG A 105 -2.83 -26.72 5.84
CA ARG A 105 -2.18 -27.75 5.03
C ARG A 105 -0.86 -27.25 4.40
N GLN A 106 -0.80 -26.00 3.96
CA GLN A 106 0.38 -25.42 3.31
C GLN A 106 0.56 -23.95 3.72
N PRO A 107 0.95 -23.70 4.99
CA PRO A 107 1.00 -22.34 5.54
C PRO A 107 2.06 -21.46 4.88
N GLU A 108 3.11 -22.06 4.32
CA GLU A 108 4.24 -21.38 3.67
C GLU A 108 3.97 -20.94 2.22
N ALA A 109 2.81 -21.25 1.65
CA ALA A 109 2.51 -20.86 0.28
C ALA A 109 2.44 -19.33 0.12
N ASP A 110 3.22 -18.78 -0.82
CA ASP A 110 3.34 -17.35 -1.10
C ASP A 110 2.01 -16.68 -1.47
N VAL A 111 1.06 -17.47 -1.99
CA VAL A 111 -0.30 -17.00 -2.30
C VAL A 111 -0.98 -16.36 -1.09
N TRP A 112 -0.73 -16.84 0.14
CA TRP A 112 -1.42 -16.34 1.33
C TRP A 112 -1.06 -14.90 1.65
N GLY A 113 0.22 -14.56 1.53
CA GLY A 113 0.70 -13.19 1.66
C GLY A 113 0.09 -12.25 0.61
N ARG A 114 -0.39 -12.80 -0.52
CA ARG A 114 -1.04 -12.05 -1.61
C ARG A 114 -2.58 -12.01 -1.55
N VAL A 115 -3.19 -13.04 -0.99
CA VAL A 115 -4.64 -13.22 -0.94
C VAL A 115 -5.22 -12.59 0.31
N LEU A 116 -4.56 -12.82 1.46
CA LEU A 116 -5.01 -12.37 2.77
C LEU A 116 -4.72 -10.87 3.00
N PHE A 117 -4.50 -10.08 1.95
CA PHE A 117 -4.44 -8.62 2.02
C PHE A 117 -5.51 -8.00 1.11
N LYS A 118 -6.24 -6.98 1.57
CA LYS A 118 -7.16 -6.18 0.75
C LYS A 118 -7.00 -4.70 1.15
N PRO A 119 -6.82 -3.76 0.20
CA PRO A 119 -6.64 -2.34 0.51
C PRO A 119 -7.78 -1.72 1.35
N ASP A 120 -8.96 -2.34 1.35
CA ASP A 120 -10.16 -1.89 2.10
C ASP A 120 -10.56 -2.86 3.23
N MET A 121 -9.59 -3.48 3.90
CA MET A 121 -9.80 -4.42 5.02
C MET A 121 -10.50 -3.83 6.27
N SER A 122 -11.04 -2.62 6.21
CA SER A 122 -11.76 -2.05 7.34
C SER A 122 -12.88 -3.00 7.79
N ALA A 123 -12.67 -3.61 8.96
CA ALA A 123 -13.63 -4.38 9.74
C ALA A 123 -14.12 -5.74 9.21
N ASN A 124 -13.29 -6.58 8.56
CA ASN A 124 -13.64 -8.00 8.35
C ASN A 124 -12.94 -8.93 9.36
N ALA A 125 -13.61 -9.17 10.50
CA ALA A 125 -13.11 -10.00 11.60
C ALA A 125 -12.72 -11.44 11.17
N HIS A 126 -13.37 -11.98 10.13
CA HIS A 126 -13.06 -13.33 9.65
C HIS A 126 -11.74 -13.37 8.89
N ILE A 127 -11.45 -12.34 8.08
CA ILE A 127 -10.18 -12.26 7.36
C ILE A 127 -9.04 -12.02 8.35
N GLU A 128 -9.26 -11.14 9.34
CA GLU A 128 -8.32 -10.95 10.44
C GLU A 128 -7.99 -12.28 11.15
N LYS A 129 -9.00 -13.11 11.44
CA LYS A 129 -8.79 -14.45 12.03
C LYS A 129 -7.90 -15.33 11.16
N LEU A 130 -8.10 -15.33 9.83
CA LEU A 130 -7.28 -16.10 8.88
C LEU A 130 -5.83 -15.58 8.84
N VAL A 131 -5.62 -14.27 8.80
CA VAL A 131 -4.29 -13.64 8.84
C VAL A 131 -3.56 -14.01 10.11
N LEU A 132 -4.21 -13.88 11.28
CA LEU A 132 -3.61 -14.23 12.57
C LEU A 132 -3.28 -15.72 12.66
N ARG A 133 -4.13 -16.59 12.10
CA ARG A 133 -3.85 -18.03 12.01
C ARG A 133 -2.62 -18.31 11.14
N TRP A 134 -2.55 -17.71 9.96
CA TRP A 134 -1.43 -17.86 9.03
C TRP A 134 -0.10 -17.36 9.62
N LEU A 135 -0.09 -16.17 10.25
CA LEU A 135 1.09 -15.63 10.93
C LEU A 135 1.55 -16.54 12.08
N ARG A 136 0.62 -17.10 12.86
CA ARG A 136 0.94 -18.03 13.95
C ARG A 136 1.60 -19.31 13.44
N LEU A 137 1.07 -19.89 12.36
CA LEU A 137 1.64 -21.08 11.74
C LEU A 137 3.04 -20.82 11.19
N ASN A 138 3.30 -19.61 10.70
CA ASN A 138 4.60 -19.20 10.17
C ASN A 138 5.48 -18.41 11.15
N LYS A 139 5.19 -18.44 12.46
CA LYS A 139 5.89 -17.61 13.46
C LYS A 139 7.42 -17.74 13.42
N LYS A 140 7.94 -18.91 13.02
CA LYS A 140 9.38 -19.20 12.93
C LYS A 140 9.92 -19.26 11.50
N ASN A 141 9.11 -18.95 10.50
CA ASN A 141 9.49 -19.04 9.09
C ASN A 141 10.19 -17.73 8.65
N PRO A 142 11.53 -17.71 8.45
CA PRO A 142 12.23 -16.50 8.02
C PRO A 142 11.99 -16.17 6.54
N GLY A 143 11.46 -17.11 5.75
CA GLY A 143 11.13 -16.89 4.34
C GLY A 143 9.80 -16.21 4.10
N LEU A 144 8.99 -16.02 5.16
CA LEU A 144 7.67 -15.40 5.05
C LEU A 144 7.79 -13.93 4.62
N ASP A 145 7.03 -13.54 3.59
CA ASP A 145 6.84 -12.13 3.24
C ASP A 145 5.53 -11.61 3.85
N VAL A 146 5.67 -10.76 4.86
CA VAL A 146 4.55 -10.11 5.57
C VAL A 146 4.36 -8.66 5.14
N SER A 147 5.14 -8.17 4.16
CA SER A 147 5.25 -6.74 3.86
C SER A 147 3.92 -6.15 3.39
N LEU A 148 3.18 -6.85 2.53
CA LEU A 148 1.87 -6.38 2.05
C LEU A 148 0.81 -6.39 3.16
N VAL A 149 0.82 -7.43 4.01
CA VAL A 149 -0.08 -7.50 5.17
C VAL A 149 0.22 -6.36 6.14
N ALA A 150 1.50 -6.07 6.40
CA ALA A 150 1.92 -4.95 7.23
C ALA A 150 1.47 -3.60 6.67
N LEU A 151 1.49 -3.41 5.34
CA LEU A 151 1.15 -2.13 4.70
C LEU A 151 -0.35 -1.82 4.72
N PHE A 152 -1.18 -2.85 4.52
CA PHE A 152 -2.61 -2.66 4.27
C PHE A 152 -3.51 -3.06 5.44
N THR A 153 -3.01 -3.74 6.46
CA THR A 153 -3.82 -4.07 7.63
C THR A 153 -4.34 -2.81 8.33
N SER A 154 -5.58 -2.87 8.80
CA SER A 154 -6.18 -1.90 9.73
C SER A 154 -6.32 -2.46 11.15
N SER A 155 -5.86 -3.69 11.42
CA SER A 155 -5.98 -4.36 12.71
C SER A 155 -4.72 -4.17 13.57
N PRO A 156 -4.83 -3.61 14.79
CA PRO A 156 -3.75 -3.59 15.77
C PRO A 156 -3.22 -4.98 16.11
N SER A 157 -4.10 -5.97 16.24
CA SER A 157 -3.71 -7.35 16.58
C SER A 157 -2.86 -8.01 15.48
N VAL A 158 -3.14 -7.70 14.21
CA VAL A 158 -2.30 -8.14 13.09
C VAL A 158 -0.92 -7.46 13.14
N LEU A 159 -0.86 -6.16 13.46
CA LEU A 159 0.42 -5.46 13.61
C LEU A 159 1.27 -6.05 14.75
N ASP A 160 0.67 -6.37 15.90
CA ASP A 160 1.35 -7.04 17.00
C ASP A 160 1.85 -8.45 16.62
N ALA A 161 1.05 -9.22 15.88
CA ALA A 161 1.46 -10.54 15.40
C ALA A 161 2.64 -10.47 14.41
N ILE A 162 2.67 -9.45 13.56
CA ILE A 162 3.81 -9.19 12.66
C ILE A 162 5.06 -8.81 13.47
N LEU A 163 4.93 -7.96 14.49
CA LEU A 163 6.03 -7.64 15.41
C LEU A 163 6.59 -8.90 16.09
N GLU A 164 5.72 -9.77 16.58
CA GLU A 164 6.10 -11.04 17.19
C GLU A 164 6.84 -11.97 16.20
N TRP A 165 6.39 -12.00 14.94
CA TRP A 165 7.08 -12.72 13.87
C TRP A 165 8.46 -12.12 13.60
N ILE A 166 8.60 -10.79 13.52
CA ILE A 166 9.89 -10.11 13.36
C ILE A 166 10.84 -10.49 14.50
N ASP A 167 10.34 -10.51 15.74
CA ASP A 167 11.17 -10.84 16.90
C ASP A 167 11.61 -12.31 16.93
N THR A 168 10.81 -13.21 16.35
CA THR A 168 11.10 -14.65 16.37
C THR A 168 11.91 -15.11 15.16
N ALA A 169 11.58 -14.60 13.97
CA ALA A 169 12.06 -15.08 12.69
C ALA A 169 12.82 -14.03 11.86
N GLY A 170 12.95 -12.79 12.34
CA GLY A 170 13.36 -11.55 11.63
C GLY A 170 14.75 -11.52 11.00
N ARG A 171 15.02 -12.49 10.13
CA ARG A 171 16.18 -12.61 9.25
C ARG A 171 15.73 -12.76 7.78
N SER A 172 14.50 -12.36 7.48
CA SER A 172 14.00 -12.32 6.11
C SER A 172 14.81 -11.33 5.29
N LYS A 173 15.05 -11.67 4.01
CA LYS A 173 15.61 -10.75 3.01
C LYS A 173 14.75 -9.51 2.75
N HIS A 174 13.50 -9.50 3.23
CA HIS A 174 12.53 -8.41 3.05
C HIS A 174 12.16 -7.72 4.38
N ILE A 175 12.97 -7.90 5.42
CA ILE A 175 12.69 -7.35 6.76
C ILE A 175 12.62 -5.82 6.78
N ASP A 176 13.38 -5.15 5.92
CA ASP A 176 13.35 -3.70 5.73
C ASP A 176 11.99 -3.21 5.21
N PHE A 177 11.42 -3.87 4.20
CA PHE A 177 10.07 -3.56 3.71
C PHE A 177 9.01 -3.83 4.76
N ALA A 178 9.09 -4.98 5.45
CA ALA A 178 8.16 -5.31 6.52
C ALA A 178 8.18 -4.25 7.63
N LEU A 179 9.36 -3.80 8.04
CA LEU A 179 9.53 -2.76 9.07
C LEU A 179 9.04 -1.37 8.62
N ASP A 180 9.33 -0.94 7.40
CA ASP A 180 8.82 0.34 6.87
C ASP A 180 7.29 0.33 6.76
N HIS A 181 6.71 -0.75 6.23
CA HIS A 181 5.26 -0.89 6.10
C HIS A 181 4.56 -0.98 7.46
N LEU A 182 5.14 -1.72 8.41
CA LEU A 182 4.67 -1.80 9.78
C LEU A 182 4.67 -0.42 10.46
N TYR A 183 5.74 0.37 10.28
CA TYR A 183 5.78 1.76 10.75
C TYR A 183 4.67 2.62 10.14
N ARG A 184 4.47 2.54 8.81
CA ARG A 184 3.43 3.31 8.11
C ARG A 184 2.03 2.96 8.59
N SER A 185 1.75 1.69 8.85
CA SER A 185 0.43 1.27 9.34
C SER A 185 0.23 1.61 10.80
N ALA A 186 1.21 1.32 11.66
CA ALA A 186 1.13 1.68 13.07
C ALA A 186 1.00 3.19 13.29
N SER A 187 1.65 4.04 12.48
CA SER A 187 1.52 5.51 12.62
C SER A 187 0.09 6.02 12.35
N ARG A 188 -0.72 5.26 11.58
CA ARG A 188 -2.13 5.54 11.29
C ARG A 188 -3.09 4.90 12.30
N ILE A 189 -2.75 3.71 12.80
CA ILE A 189 -3.68 2.84 13.53
C ILE A 189 -3.39 2.86 15.04
N ASP A 190 -2.15 2.60 15.43
CA ASP A 190 -1.74 2.50 16.83
C ASP A 190 -0.30 3.00 17.01
N LYS A 191 -0.19 4.27 17.44
CA LYS A 191 1.09 4.93 17.69
C LYS A 191 1.82 4.34 18.90
N THR A 192 1.18 3.56 19.77
CA THR A 192 1.85 2.94 20.92
C THR A 192 2.85 1.87 20.49
N LEU A 193 2.71 1.33 19.28
CA LEU A 193 3.62 0.33 18.71
C LEU A 193 4.98 0.90 18.27
N MET A 194 5.13 2.23 18.18
CA MET A 194 6.36 2.86 17.66
C MET A 194 7.63 2.43 18.41
N SER A 195 7.58 2.35 19.74
CA SER A 195 8.73 1.93 20.56
C SER A 195 9.09 0.46 20.33
N LYS A 196 8.09 -0.42 20.17
CA LYS A 196 8.29 -1.84 19.84
C LYS A 196 8.93 -1.99 18.46
N ILE A 197 8.45 -1.23 17.46
CA ILE A 197 9.00 -1.22 16.09
C ILE A 197 10.46 -0.79 16.11
N ALA A 198 10.80 0.30 16.81
CA ALA A 198 12.19 0.75 16.93
C ALA A 198 13.08 -0.32 17.58
N ALA A 199 12.61 -0.98 18.64
CA ALA A 199 13.35 -2.06 19.29
C ALA A 199 13.56 -3.27 18.37
N ALA A 200 12.54 -3.68 17.61
CA ALA A 200 12.62 -4.76 16.63
C ALA A 200 13.60 -4.44 15.49
N ALA A 201 13.53 -3.22 14.95
CA ALA A 201 14.44 -2.74 13.92
C ALA A 201 15.91 -2.71 14.37
N ARG A 202 16.18 -2.25 15.61
CA ARG A 202 17.54 -2.30 16.20
C ARG A 202 18.07 -3.74 16.34
N ARG A 203 17.20 -4.71 16.64
CA ARG A 203 17.58 -6.14 16.66
C ARG A 203 17.89 -6.64 15.25
N ALA A 204 17.05 -6.31 14.28
CA ALA A 204 17.22 -6.72 12.88
C ALA A 204 18.57 -6.25 12.28
N LEU A 205 19.01 -5.03 12.62
CA LEU A 205 20.32 -4.50 12.17
C LEU A 205 21.51 -5.42 12.48
N LYS A 206 21.47 -6.19 13.57
CA LYS A 206 22.59 -7.07 13.98
C LYS A 206 22.83 -8.23 13.01
N GLY A 207 21.84 -8.60 12.20
CA GLY A 207 21.89 -9.78 11.32
C GLY A 207 21.93 -9.46 9.83
N ILE A 208 22.02 -8.19 9.44
CA ILE A 208 21.91 -7.77 8.05
C ILE A 208 23.26 -7.27 7.55
N HIS A 209 23.63 -7.72 6.35
CA HIS A 209 24.90 -7.38 5.70
C HIS A 209 24.71 -6.54 4.42
N CYS A 210 23.47 -6.30 4.00
CA CYS A 210 23.15 -5.48 2.83
C CYS A 210 23.03 -4.00 3.22
N ASN A 211 23.89 -3.14 2.66
CA ASN A 211 23.91 -1.71 2.96
C ASN A 211 22.58 -1.01 2.66
N GLU A 212 21.87 -1.41 1.61
CA GLU A 212 20.57 -0.82 1.26
C GLU A 212 19.51 -1.08 2.33
N SER A 213 19.38 -2.33 2.76
CA SER A 213 18.43 -2.70 3.82
C SER A 213 18.82 -2.06 5.15
N ILE A 214 20.11 -1.91 5.44
CA ILE A 214 20.58 -1.22 6.65
C ILE A 214 20.11 0.24 6.65
N ALA A 215 20.25 0.95 5.54
CA ALA A 215 19.82 2.35 5.45
C ALA A 215 18.31 2.52 5.67
N SER A 216 17.50 1.65 5.06
CA SER A 216 16.05 1.62 5.26
C SER A 216 15.69 1.34 6.72
N ILE A 217 16.39 0.42 7.38
CA ILE A 217 16.12 0.07 8.78
C ILE A 217 16.52 1.21 9.72
N TYR A 218 17.65 1.88 9.49
CA TYR A 218 17.98 3.11 10.22
C TYR A 218 16.92 4.19 10.04
N ALA A 219 16.41 4.38 8.82
CA ALA A 219 15.32 5.30 8.56
C ALA A 219 14.06 4.93 9.36
N THR A 220 13.69 3.64 9.42
CA THR A 220 12.58 3.16 10.27
C THR A 220 12.83 3.44 11.75
N ILE A 221 14.02 3.13 12.27
CA ILE A 221 14.38 3.38 13.68
C ILE A 221 14.20 4.87 13.99
N VAL A 222 14.80 5.74 13.20
CA VAL A 222 14.73 7.21 13.39
C VAL A 222 13.28 7.68 13.37
N ARG A 223 12.48 7.28 12.38
CA ARG A 223 11.07 7.66 12.28
C ARG A 223 10.23 7.17 13.46
N ALA A 224 10.49 5.95 13.94
CA ALA A 224 9.73 5.33 15.01
C ALA A 224 10.11 5.90 16.39
N SER A 225 11.40 6.08 16.69
CA SER A 225 11.85 6.56 18.00
C SER A 225 11.90 8.09 18.11
N GLY A 226 12.43 8.76 17.10
CA GLY A 226 12.82 10.17 17.15
C GLY A 226 13.86 10.52 18.22
N GLU A 227 14.55 9.51 18.76
CA GLU A 227 15.55 9.66 19.82
C GLU A 227 16.88 10.18 19.27
N GLN A 228 17.53 11.07 20.01
CA GLN A 228 18.79 11.69 19.59
C GLN A 228 19.89 10.66 19.35
N ASN A 229 19.98 9.62 20.19
CA ASN A 229 20.99 8.56 20.04
C ASN A 229 20.83 7.78 18.72
N ASP A 230 19.59 7.49 18.31
CA ASP A 230 19.34 6.82 17.03
C ASP A 230 19.63 7.73 15.84
N ILE A 231 19.31 9.02 15.94
CA ILE A 231 19.65 10.01 14.92
C ILE A 231 21.17 10.06 14.73
N GLN A 232 21.94 10.13 15.83
CA GLN A 232 23.40 10.15 15.76
C GLN A 232 23.98 8.84 15.19
N ALA A 233 23.44 7.69 15.59
CA ALA A 233 23.85 6.40 15.02
C ALA A 233 23.58 6.32 13.51
N ALA A 234 22.41 6.78 13.05
CA ALA A 234 22.06 6.81 11.64
C ALA A 234 22.96 7.78 10.84
N LYS A 235 23.31 8.95 11.40
CA LYS A 235 24.26 9.89 10.79
C LYS A 235 25.65 9.28 10.65
N ALA A 236 26.16 8.63 11.70
CA ALA A 236 27.47 7.97 11.66
C ALA A 236 27.51 6.87 10.58
N TRP A 237 26.44 6.08 10.46
CA TRP A 237 26.33 5.11 9.39
C TRP A 237 26.28 5.77 8.00
N TYR A 238 25.47 6.82 7.83
CA TYR A 238 25.37 7.56 6.56
C TYR A 238 26.72 8.13 6.13
N GLN A 239 27.47 8.76 7.04
CA GLN A 239 28.78 9.36 6.74
C GLN A 239 29.79 8.33 6.23
N THR A 240 29.77 7.12 6.80
CA THR A 240 30.66 6.02 6.38
C THR A 240 30.20 5.36 5.08
N HIS A 241 28.94 5.53 4.68
CA HIS A 241 28.32 4.88 3.52
C HIS A 241 27.67 5.87 2.55
N ARG A 242 28.19 7.11 2.46
CA ARG A 242 27.58 8.21 1.70
C ARG A 242 27.35 7.86 0.22
N GLY A 243 28.19 7.00 -0.34
CA GLY A 243 28.10 6.53 -1.74
C GLY A 243 27.12 5.37 -1.97
N ALA A 244 26.46 4.84 -0.93
CA ALA A 244 25.48 3.79 -1.10
C ALA A 244 24.21 4.36 -1.76
N GLU A 245 23.72 3.70 -2.81
CA GLU A 245 22.57 4.13 -3.64
C GLU A 245 21.34 4.52 -2.81
N ARG A 246 21.11 3.81 -1.71
CA ARG A 246 19.97 4.00 -0.82
C ARG A 246 20.34 4.57 0.54
N ALA A 247 21.38 5.41 0.66
CA ALA A 247 21.68 6.09 1.93
C ALA A 247 20.68 7.21 2.26
N TRP A 248 20.02 7.79 1.24
CA TRP A 248 19.10 8.93 1.37
C TRP A 248 17.87 8.74 2.27
N PRO A 249 17.28 7.55 2.50
CA PRO A 249 16.13 7.39 3.39
C PRO A 249 16.44 7.83 4.82
N ILE A 250 17.70 7.73 5.26
CA ILE A 250 18.15 8.23 6.56
C ILE A 250 17.97 9.75 6.65
N LEU A 251 18.45 10.49 5.64
CA LEU A 251 18.31 11.95 5.60
C LEU A 251 16.84 12.36 5.61
N ALA A 252 16.02 11.70 4.79
CA ALA A 252 14.58 11.94 4.76
C ALA A 252 13.92 11.66 6.12
N ALA A 253 14.30 10.57 6.80
CA ALA A 253 13.80 10.24 8.13
C ALA A 253 14.17 11.27 9.20
N ILE A 254 15.41 11.77 9.21
CA ILE A 254 15.87 12.80 10.15
C ILE A 254 15.06 14.10 9.95
N LEU A 255 14.91 14.55 8.70
CA LEU A 255 14.14 15.74 8.36
C LEU A 255 12.66 15.61 8.77
N GLN A 256 12.04 14.46 8.48
CA GLN A 256 10.64 14.16 8.85
C GLN A 256 10.42 14.14 10.37
N VAL A 257 11.36 13.59 11.14
CA VAL A 257 11.26 13.54 12.60
C VAL A 257 11.35 14.93 13.22
N ASN A 258 12.26 15.77 12.75
CA ASN A 258 12.38 17.14 13.26
C ASN A 258 11.12 17.95 12.94
N GLU A 259 10.61 17.85 11.71
CA GLU A 259 9.36 18.51 11.32
C GLU A 259 8.17 18.04 12.19
N ARG A 260 7.98 16.72 12.33
CA ARG A 260 6.90 16.15 13.16
C ARG A 260 6.98 16.62 14.62
N ASN A 261 8.19 16.79 15.14
CA ASN A 261 8.45 17.21 16.51
C ASN A 261 8.53 18.73 16.67
N GLN A 262 8.24 19.51 15.62
CA GLN A 262 8.33 20.98 15.60
C GLN A 262 9.71 21.50 16.05
N ARG A 263 10.77 20.79 15.69
CA ARG A 263 12.16 21.17 15.95
C ARG A 263 12.74 21.86 14.72
N GLU A 264 13.77 22.67 14.95
CA GLU A 264 14.57 23.18 13.84
C GLU A 264 15.11 22.04 12.96
N ALA A 265 15.20 22.31 11.66
CA ALA A 265 15.72 21.35 10.71
C ALA A 265 17.17 21.00 11.08
N ASP A 266 17.50 19.71 11.01
CA ASP A 266 18.85 19.25 11.29
C ASP A 266 19.82 19.75 10.23
N GLU A 267 20.73 20.66 10.58
CA GLU A 267 21.65 21.31 9.64
C GLU A 267 22.47 20.31 8.82
N PHE A 268 22.93 19.23 9.46
CA PHE A 268 23.65 18.16 8.78
C PHE A 268 22.77 17.50 7.72
N ALA A 269 21.54 17.12 8.08
CA ALA A 269 20.63 16.48 7.13
C ALA A 269 20.22 17.41 5.98
N VAL A 270 20.00 18.70 6.25
CA VAL A 270 19.69 19.71 5.22
C VAL A 270 20.86 19.86 4.24
N MET A 271 22.08 20.05 4.75
CA MET A 271 23.28 20.20 3.92
C MET A 271 23.52 18.96 3.04
N GLU A 272 23.46 17.77 3.64
CA GLU A 272 23.67 16.51 2.92
C GLU A 272 22.57 16.23 1.90
N ALA A 273 21.30 16.51 2.23
CA ALA A 273 20.19 16.34 1.30
C ALA A 273 20.34 17.24 0.07
N LYS A 274 20.69 18.52 0.28
CA LYS A 274 20.95 19.46 -0.82
C LYS A 274 22.13 19.03 -1.67
N ALA A 275 23.24 18.66 -1.05
CA ALA A 275 24.43 18.18 -1.76
C ALA A 275 24.09 16.95 -2.62
N LEU A 276 23.30 16.01 -2.10
CA LEU A 276 22.86 14.83 -2.84
C LEU A 276 21.94 15.20 -4.01
N LEU A 277 20.93 16.06 -3.78
CA LEU A 277 19.94 16.45 -4.80
C LEU A 277 20.53 17.28 -5.94
N ARG A 278 21.64 18.00 -5.71
CA ARG A 278 22.38 18.70 -6.78
C ARG A 278 23.09 17.73 -7.74
N ASN A 279 23.46 16.54 -7.26
CA ASN A 279 24.29 15.57 -8.00
C ASN A 279 23.48 14.43 -8.64
N LEU A 280 22.19 14.33 -8.32
CA LEU A 280 21.31 13.31 -8.87
C LEU A 280 20.28 13.94 -9.81
N PRO A 281 19.80 13.19 -10.82
CA PRO A 281 18.65 13.63 -11.60
C PRO A 281 17.48 13.93 -10.66
N LEU A 282 16.99 15.17 -10.70
CA LEU A 282 15.78 15.56 -9.98
C LEU A 282 14.63 14.63 -10.40
N GLY A 283 13.82 14.21 -9.43
CA GLY A 283 12.79 13.18 -9.62
C GLY A 283 13.22 11.74 -9.29
N SER A 284 14.51 11.46 -9.13
CA SER A 284 14.99 10.13 -8.70
C SER A 284 14.68 9.81 -7.23
N ILE A 285 14.60 10.84 -6.37
CA ILE A 285 14.33 10.67 -4.93
C ILE A 285 13.26 11.68 -4.43
N PRO A 286 12.01 11.59 -4.89
CA PRO A 286 10.95 12.53 -4.51
C PRO A 286 10.73 12.60 -3.01
N ALA A 287 10.80 11.45 -2.31
CA ALA A 287 10.63 11.35 -0.86
C ALA A 287 11.61 12.26 -0.08
N LEU A 288 12.86 12.37 -0.51
CA LEU A 288 13.85 13.27 0.10
C LEU A 288 13.53 14.74 -0.18
N VAL A 289 13.14 15.06 -1.42
CA VAL A 289 12.75 16.42 -1.82
C VAL A 289 11.59 16.92 -0.96
N GLY A 290 10.55 16.11 -0.81
CA GLY A 290 9.39 16.45 0.01
C GLY A 290 9.74 16.61 1.49
N ALA A 291 10.59 15.74 2.04
CA ALA A 291 11.07 15.87 3.42
C ALA A 291 11.89 17.16 3.63
N LEU A 292 12.76 17.51 2.66
CA LEU A 292 13.60 18.70 2.72
C LEU A 292 12.78 19.98 2.67
N VAL A 293 11.91 20.14 1.67
CA VAL A 293 11.13 21.38 1.53
C VAL A 293 10.15 21.58 2.69
N LYS A 294 9.62 20.49 3.26
CA LYS A 294 8.73 20.58 4.41
C LYS A 294 9.48 20.99 5.70
N ALA A 295 10.68 20.44 5.91
CA ALA A 295 11.48 20.76 7.09
C ALA A 295 12.22 22.12 6.98
N HIS A 296 12.61 22.51 5.76
CA HIS A 296 13.43 23.69 5.50
C HIS A 296 13.03 24.36 4.17
N PRO A 297 11.93 25.14 4.14
CA PRO A 297 11.35 25.73 2.92
C PRO A 297 12.12 26.98 2.43
N ASP A 298 13.43 26.87 2.26
CA ASP A 298 14.23 27.95 1.69
C ASP A 298 14.12 27.98 0.15
N ALA A 299 14.63 29.07 -0.46
CA ALA A 299 14.49 29.30 -1.89
C ALA A 299 15.02 28.14 -2.76
N GLU A 300 16.14 27.52 -2.34
CA GLU A 300 16.71 26.37 -3.04
C GLU A 300 15.84 25.11 -2.92
N SER A 301 15.35 24.80 -1.71
CA SER A 301 14.54 23.62 -1.46
C SER A 301 13.18 23.72 -2.16
N VAL A 302 12.57 24.91 -2.16
CA VAL A 302 11.33 25.21 -2.89
C VAL A 302 11.56 25.08 -4.41
N ALA A 303 12.63 25.66 -4.95
CA ALA A 303 12.96 25.53 -6.37
C ALA A 303 13.16 24.06 -6.78
N THR A 304 13.85 23.29 -5.94
CA THR A 304 14.08 21.84 -6.15
C THR A 304 12.76 21.06 -6.15
N ALA A 305 11.86 21.35 -5.22
CA ALA A 305 10.53 20.74 -5.16
C ALA A 305 9.67 21.09 -6.37
N LYS A 306 9.68 22.34 -6.83
CA LYS A 306 8.98 22.78 -8.05
C LYS A 306 9.46 22.04 -9.30
N ILE A 307 10.78 21.91 -9.47
CA ILE A 307 11.35 21.16 -10.61
C ILE A 307 10.95 19.68 -10.52
N THR A 308 11.07 19.08 -9.34
CA THR A 308 10.68 17.68 -9.10
C THR A 308 9.20 17.45 -9.42
N TYR A 309 8.30 18.35 -9.01
CA TYR A 309 6.90 18.26 -9.37
C TYR A 309 6.68 18.39 -10.89
N LYS A 310 7.35 19.35 -11.56
CA LYS A 310 7.25 19.50 -13.02
C LYS A 310 7.59 18.21 -13.77
N GLN A 311 8.62 17.49 -13.31
CA GLN A 311 9.10 16.26 -13.93
C GLN A 311 8.24 15.04 -13.60
N THR A 312 7.84 14.89 -12.34
CA THR A 312 7.21 13.66 -11.84
C THR A 312 5.69 13.71 -11.77
N LYS A 313 5.11 14.93 -11.71
CA LYS A 313 3.68 15.18 -11.47
C LYS A 313 3.14 14.52 -10.20
N LEU A 314 4.01 14.22 -9.24
CA LEU A 314 3.62 13.61 -7.98
C LEU A 314 2.81 14.60 -7.13
N MET A 315 1.51 14.33 -7.00
CA MET A 315 0.55 15.20 -6.30
C MET A 315 0.96 15.55 -4.88
N TRP A 316 1.51 14.58 -4.14
CA TRP A 316 1.91 14.80 -2.77
C TRP A 316 3.07 15.80 -2.63
N ILE A 317 3.94 15.99 -3.64
CA ILE A 317 4.94 17.07 -3.65
C ILE A 317 4.25 18.43 -3.81
N LEU A 318 3.23 18.49 -4.67
CA LEU A 318 2.45 19.71 -4.87
C LEU A 318 1.67 20.09 -3.61
N GLU A 319 1.07 19.11 -2.92
CA GLU A 319 0.43 19.32 -1.61
C GLU A 319 1.42 19.99 -0.63
N VAL A 320 2.64 19.45 -0.50
CA VAL A 320 3.67 20.04 0.37
C VAL A 320 4.03 21.46 -0.07
N LEU A 321 4.19 21.71 -1.38
CA LEU A 321 4.49 23.05 -1.90
C LEU A 321 3.37 24.06 -1.59
N VAL A 322 2.10 23.64 -1.67
CA VAL A 322 0.96 24.48 -1.30
C VAL A 322 1.03 24.81 0.19
N ASP A 323 1.33 23.84 1.04
CA ASP A 323 1.35 24.05 2.48
C ASP A 323 2.49 24.98 2.95
N VAL A 324 3.65 24.97 2.27
CA VAL A 324 4.87 25.66 2.78
C VAL A 324 5.39 26.80 1.90
N ALA A 325 4.96 26.90 0.64
CA ALA A 325 5.50 27.85 -0.33
C ALA A 325 4.48 28.23 -1.41
N PHE A 326 3.29 28.69 -1.00
CA PHE A 326 2.20 29.03 -1.92
C PHE A 326 2.40 30.36 -2.66
N ASP A 327 3.21 30.32 -3.72
CA ASP A 327 3.37 31.43 -4.67
C ASP A 327 2.53 31.25 -5.94
N ALA A 328 2.56 32.27 -6.82
CA ALA A 328 1.77 32.29 -8.05
C ALA A 328 2.04 31.08 -8.97
N GLU A 329 3.27 30.56 -8.97
CA GLU A 329 3.61 29.39 -9.79
C GLU A 329 3.03 28.10 -9.18
N VAL A 330 3.14 27.93 -7.86
CA VAL A 330 2.52 26.80 -7.14
C VAL A 330 1.00 26.82 -7.26
N LYS A 331 0.38 28.01 -7.14
CA LYS A 331 -1.05 28.20 -7.37
C LYS A 331 -1.46 27.73 -8.77
N ARG A 332 -0.72 28.11 -9.81
CA ARG A 332 -0.99 27.65 -11.18
C ARG A 332 -0.85 26.14 -11.33
N PHE A 333 0.16 25.52 -10.70
CA PHE A 333 0.29 24.06 -10.71
C PHE A 333 -0.88 23.37 -10.03
N ALA A 334 -1.31 23.90 -8.88
CA ALA A 334 -2.39 23.31 -8.11
C ALA A 334 -3.73 23.39 -8.86
N LEU A 335 -4.07 24.54 -9.43
CA LEU A 335 -5.29 24.70 -10.22
C LEU A 335 -5.28 23.81 -11.48
N GLY A 336 -4.18 23.82 -12.24
CA GLY A 336 -4.05 22.96 -13.42
C GLY A 336 -4.08 21.46 -13.08
N ALA A 337 -3.60 21.07 -11.89
CA ALA A 337 -3.74 19.69 -11.41
C ALA A 337 -5.20 19.35 -11.10
N LEU A 338 -5.94 20.22 -10.39
CA LEU A 338 -7.36 19.99 -10.09
C LEU A 338 -8.21 19.84 -11.35
N GLU A 339 -7.98 20.68 -12.36
CA GLU A 339 -8.61 20.55 -13.68
C GLU A 339 -8.40 19.15 -14.27
N GLY A 340 -7.15 18.68 -14.27
CA GLY A 340 -6.80 17.35 -14.78
C GLY A 340 -7.38 16.19 -13.98
N LEU A 341 -7.60 16.37 -12.67
CA LEU A 341 -8.17 15.34 -11.80
C LEU A 341 -9.69 15.20 -11.95
N ASN A 342 -10.39 16.25 -12.40
CA ASN A 342 -11.81 16.23 -12.76
C ASN A 342 -12.74 15.52 -11.73
N GLY A 343 -12.49 15.70 -10.43
CA GLY A 343 -13.30 15.10 -9.37
C GLY A 343 -12.85 13.72 -8.89
N ALA A 344 -11.65 13.25 -9.26
CA ALA A 344 -11.08 12.01 -8.73
C ALA A 344 -11.04 12.00 -7.19
N ASP A 345 -11.27 10.83 -6.58
CA ASP A 345 -11.39 10.65 -5.13
C ASP A 345 -10.24 11.28 -4.34
N TYR A 346 -9.00 11.17 -4.83
CA TYR A 346 -7.81 11.64 -4.13
C TYR A 346 -7.57 13.15 -4.25
N ALA A 347 -8.34 13.89 -5.06
CA ALA A 347 -8.22 15.34 -5.19
C ALA A 347 -8.50 16.09 -3.87
N HIS A 348 -9.25 15.48 -2.94
CA HIS A 348 -9.58 16.08 -1.64
C HIS A 348 -8.37 16.60 -0.87
N ARG A 349 -7.20 15.95 -0.96
CA ARG A 349 -6.01 16.37 -0.19
C ARG A 349 -5.50 17.72 -0.65
N LEU A 350 -5.32 17.88 -1.97
CA LEU A 350 -4.91 19.15 -2.56
C LEU A 350 -5.96 20.24 -2.33
N LEU A 351 -7.24 19.89 -2.44
CA LEU A 351 -8.38 20.76 -2.12
C LEU A 351 -8.30 21.28 -0.68
N SER A 352 -8.11 20.39 0.29
CA SER A 352 -7.96 20.76 1.71
C SER A 352 -6.75 21.67 1.94
N SER A 353 -5.60 21.39 1.32
CA SER A 353 -4.42 22.26 1.40
C SER A 353 -4.69 23.65 0.82
N LEU A 354 -5.30 23.73 -0.37
CA LEU A 354 -5.62 25.00 -1.01
C LEU A 354 -6.63 25.82 -0.21
N LEU A 355 -7.69 25.21 0.29
CA LEU A 355 -8.69 25.92 1.10
C LEU A 355 -8.12 26.45 2.42
N ARG A 356 -7.09 25.80 2.98
CA ARG A 356 -6.41 26.31 4.18
C ARG A 356 -5.55 27.54 3.89
N VAL A 357 -4.96 27.62 2.71
CA VAL A 357 -3.98 28.67 2.35
C VAL A 357 -4.61 29.83 1.56
N ASP A 358 -5.64 29.56 0.76
CA ASP A 358 -6.34 30.51 -0.12
C ASP A 358 -7.87 30.24 -0.12
N PRO A 359 -8.56 30.35 1.04
CA PRO A 359 -9.97 29.97 1.19
C PRO A 359 -10.94 30.76 0.32
N GLN A 360 -10.58 32.01 -0.05
CA GLN A 360 -11.44 32.92 -0.80
C GLN A 360 -11.28 32.81 -2.32
N ASN A 361 -10.48 31.87 -2.80
CA ASN A 361 -10.26 31.66 -4.21
C ASN A 361 -11.48 31.01 -4.88
N ALA A 362 -12.13 31.76 -5.76
CA ALA A 362 -13.33 31.32 -6.46
C ALA A 362 -13.15 29.98 -7.19
N ASP A 363 -12.02 29.78 -7.88
CA ASP A 363 -11.74 28.54 -8.62
C ASP A 363 -11.62 27.35 -7.65
N VAL A 364 -10.93 27.53 -6.53
CA VAL A 364 -10.76 26.48 -5.50
C VAL A 364 -12.10 26.12 -4.87
N VAL A 365 -12.92 27.13 -4.56
CA VAL A 365 -14.28 26.93 -4.02
C VAL A 365 -15.17 26.19 -5.01
N GLU A 366 -15.10 26.54 -6.29
CA GLU A 366 -15.82 25.85 -7.36
C GLU A 366 -15.40 24.38 -7.48
N PHE A 367 -14.09 24.10 -7.54
CA PHE A 367 -13.57 22.73 -7.58
C PHE A 367 -13.96 21.92 -6.34
N ALA A 368 -13.95 22.53 -5.16
CA ALA A 368 -14.34 21.87 -3.92
C ALA A 368 -15.82 21.48 -3.92
N ASN A 369 -16.72 22.40 -4.34
CA ASN A 369 -18.14 22.11 -4.47
C ASN A 369 -18.40 21.00 -5.51
N MET A 370 -17.79 21.09 -6.69
CA MET A 370 -17.90 20.06 -7.73
C MET A 370 -17.40 18.70 -7.23
N TRP A 371 -16.29 18.67 -6.49
CA TRP A 371 -15.76 17.43 -5.93
C TRP A 371 -16.71 16.82 -4.89
N ILE A 372 -17.33 17.62 -4.03
CA ILE A 372 -18.34 17.16 -3.05
C ILE A 372 -19.54 16.54 -3.77
N GLU A 373 -20.03 17.17 -4.84
CA GLU A 373 -21.16 16.66 -5.62
C GLU A 373 -20.84 15.30 -6.26
N LYS A 374 -19.62 15.14 -6.78
CA LYS A 374 -19.17 13.88 -7.38
C LYS A 374 -18.87 12.79 -6.35
N ASN A 375 -18.53 13.15 -5.12
CA ASN A 375 -18.05 12.23 -4.09
C ASN A 375 -18.86 12.31 -2.78
N PRO A 376 -20.21 12.23 -2.80
CA PRO A 376 -21.05 12.60 -1.65
C PRO A 376 -20.86 11.71 -0.42
N LEU A 377 -20.33 10.49 -0.59
CA LEU A 377 -20.08 9.52 0.48
C LEU A 377 -18.62 9.48 0.95
N HIS A 378 -17.73 10.28 0.36
CA HIS A 378 -16.32 10.25 0.74
C HIS A 378 -16.12 10.87 2.12
N LYS A 379 -15.32 10.22 2.98
CA LYS A 379 -15.08 10.62 4.37
C LYS A 379 -14.60 12.07 4.55
N SER A 380 -13.92 12.62 3.55
CA SER A 380 -13.39 14.00 3.56
C SER A 380 -14.40 15.07 3.18
N VAL A 381 -15.63 14.72 2.76
CA VAL A 381 -16.67 15.72 2.43
C VAL A 381 -16.94 16.67 3.59
N SER A 382 -17.03 16.14 4.82
CA SER A 382 -17.27 16.96 6.01
C SER A 382 -16.13 17.94 6.29
N GLU A 383 -14.87 17.52 6.07
CA GLU A 383 -13.70 18.39 6.23
C GLU A 383 -13.73 19.53 5.21
N ILE A 384 -13.97 19.23 3.93
CA ILE A 384 -13.99 20.24 2.87
C ILE A 384 -15.13 21.24 3.09
N LYS A 385 -16.33 20.77 3.48
CA LYS A 385 -17.45 21.66 3.82
C LYS A 385 -17.12 22.61 4.97
N LEU A 386 -16.39 22.11 5.98
CA LEU A 386 -15.96 22.94 7.10
C LEU A 386 -14.94 23.99 6.66
N LEU A 387 -13.99 23.62 5.80
CA LEU A 387 -13.02 24.56 5.24
C LEU A 387 -13.65 25.62 4.32
N LEU A 388 -14.72 25.27 3.59
CA LEU A 388 -15.49 26.22 2.76
C LEU A 388 -16.30 27.23 3.58
N ALA A 389 -16.61 26.90 4.84
CA ALA A 389 -17.38 27.76 5.74
C ALA A 389 -16.51 28.66 6.62
N ALA A 390 -15.18 28.44 6.62
CA ALA A 390 -14.19 29.22 7.36
C ALA A 390 -13.74 30.43 6.53
#